data_AF-A0A1R2BJ70-F1
#
_entry.id   AF-A0A1R2BJ70-F1
#
_cell.length_a   1.000
_cell.length_b   1.000
_cell.length_c   1.000
_cell.angle_alpha   90.00
_cell.angle_beta   90.00
_cell.angle_gamma   90.00
#
_symmetry.space_group_name_H-M   'P 1'
#
loop_
_entity.id
_entity.type
_entity.pdbx_description
1 polymer ?
#
loop_
_entity_poly.entity_id
_entity_poly.type
_entity_poly.pdbx_seq_one_letter_code
_entity_poly.pdbx_strand_id
1 'polypeptide(L)'
;MSDTENPRIQKRLAKLKAAFSKFDPLINDEMSDLSKSGFTSENSLYEAYSSYSPMTRPAHRSVSYEQDSITPVTDESHLNQIYLNKMTQIQESLYAEIEVLKDEKKALSTENIQLRAKIQDIEKQVDSQIDRLQKKDKELNKLIFDKDMYIKAEEDYKRIIEEMRKKSEYISKENVEFKQLFEVLKHEKREILKNFRDIESKSESMLKNMKIKEDLINNLQQTISDLEKEKSSLGNSANINSNMNSGKISIRKLEISNSRGISESPDKKKIFGLSERTDKLMYKNLYLEAKELLSAENHNEFKDKIAKVKDIYAKYMKLKKFIDKLADMIIQCSPSGSFSKEPSTHQIWKWLTRLLEEYMKIKQSISGGSYEKLCQILNTENIEVMVERVAQLQNSRSRGVLRNN
;
A
#
# COMPACT_ATOMS: atom_id res chain seq x y z
N MET A 1 -26.13 6.17 -24.35
CA MET A 1 -27.23 5.39 -23.76
C MET A 1 -27.53 6.03 -22.42
N SER A 2 -28.79 6.40 -22.20
CA SER A 2 -29.28 7.27 -21.13
C SER A 2 -29.12 6.66 -19.73
N ASP A 3 -28.36 7.33 -18.86
CA ASP A 3 -28.37 7.07 -17.42
C ASP A 3 -29.66 7.62 -16.82
N THR A 4 -30.71 6.81 -16.85
CA THR A 4 -31.93 7.07 -16.08
C THR A 4 -31.63 6.82 -14.61
N GLU A 5 -31.18 7.87 -13.92
CA GLU A 5 -31.10 7.92 -12.47
C GLU A 5 -32.45 7.59 -11.83
N ASN A 6 -32.41 6.74 -10.81
CA ASN A 6 -33.57 6.20 -10.13
C ASN A 6 -34.43 7.34 -9.52
N PRO A 7 -35.70 7.52 -9.92
CA PRO A 7 -36.56 8.63 -9.49
C PRO A 7 -36.82 8.65 -7.97
N ARG A 8 -36.63 7.51 -7.30
CA ARG A 8 -36.75 7.39 -5.84
C ARG A 8 -35.60 8.11 -5.11
N ILE A 9 -34.41 8.14 -5.72
CA ILE A 9 -33.22 8.79 -5.16
C ILE A 9 -33.34 10.31 -5.31
N GLN A 10 -33.79 10.80 -6.47
CA GLN A 10 -34.04 12.22 -6.69
C GLN A 10 -35.10 12.79 -5.72
N LYS A 11 -36.18 12.04 -5.45
CA LYS A 11 -37.20 12.45 -4.46
C LYS A 11 -36.66 12.53 -3.03
N ARG A 12 -35.67 11.70 -2.68
CA ARG A 12 -35.02 11.69 -1.36
C ARG A 12 -34.01 12.83 -1.22
N LEU A 13 -33.25 13.14 -2.28
CA LEU A 13 -32.37 14.30 -2.36
C LEU A 13 -33.14 15.62 -2.29
N ALA A 14 -34.29 15.72 -2.98
CA ALA A 14 -35.15 16.90 -2.91
C ALA A 14 -35.69 17.14 -1.49
N LYS A 15 -36.09 16.07 -0.77
CA LYS A 15 -36.51 16.18 0.64
C LYS A 15 -35.37 16.61 1.57
N LEU A 16 -34.15 16.12 1.34
CA LEU A 16 -32.97 16.52 2.12
C LEU A 16 -32.59 17.98 1.88
N LYS A 17 -32.59 18.43 0.63
CA LYS A 17 -32.33 19.84 0.29
C LYS A 17 -33.38 20.79 0.88
N ALA A 18 -34.66 20.40 0.85
CA ALA A 18 -35.74 21.18 1.47
C ALA A 18 -35.70 21.17 3.01
N ALA A 19 -35.09 20.16 3.64
CA ALA A 19 -34.85 20.14 5.08
C ALA A 19 -33.66 21.02 5.47
N PHE A 20 -32.61 21.07 4.64
CA PHE A 20 -31.45 21.93 4.85
C PHE A 20 -31.77 23.41 4.60
N SER A 21 -32.63 23.76 3.65
CA SER A 21 -33.01 25.18 3.43
C SER A 21 -33.96 25.74 4.49
N LYS A 22 -34.39 24.94 5.48
CA LYS A 22 -35.16 25.41 6.64
C LYS A 22 -34.27 25.79 7.82
N PHE A 23 -32.97 25.57 7.71
CA PHE A 23 -31.97 26.08 8.64
C PHE A 23 -31.24 27.23 7.95
N ASP A 24 -31.73 28.46 8.15
CA ASP A 24 -30.92 29.63 7.86
C ASP A 24 -29.74 29.69 8.85
N PRO A 25 -28.52 29.95 8.39
CA PRO A 25 -27.39 30.19 9.26
C PRO A 25 -27.50 31.63 9.79
N LEU A 26 -28.00 31.78 11.02
CA LEU A 26 -27.86 33.02 11.77
C LEU A 26 -26.41 33.12 12.27
N ILE A 27 -25.49 33.47 11.36
CA ILE A 27 -24.19 34.02 11.73
C ILE A 27 -24.32 35.52 11.53
N ASN A 28 -24.65 36.22 12.62
CA ASN A 28 -24.31 37.62 12.76
C ASN A 28 -23.21 37.71 13.82
N ASP A 29 -22.08 38.27 13.38
CA ASP A 29 -21.00 38.79 14.19
C ASP A 29 -21.55 39.72 15.28
N GLU A 30 -21.33 39.37 16.55
CA GLU A 30 -21.09 40.29 17.65
C GLU A 30 -20.63 39.48 18.87
N MET A 31 -19.73 40.09 19.67
CA MET A 31 -19.06 39.56 20.86
C MET A 31 -17.66 38.95 20.67
N SER A 32 -16.82 39.69 19.94
CA SER A 32 -15.44 39.93 20.39
C SER A 32 -15.47 40.96 21.52
N ASP A 33 -15.57 40.53 22.78
CA ASP A 33 -15.03 41.25 23.96
C ASP A 33 -15.43 40.54 25.27
N LEU A 34 -14.77 39.43 25.59
CA LEU A 34 -14.79 38.85 26.95
C LEU A 34 -13.38 38.38 27.33
N SER A 35 -12.44 39.33 27.34
CA SER A 35 -11.16 39.19 28.03
C SER A 35 -10.96 40.35 28.99
N LYS A 36 -11.84 40.44 30.01
CA LYS A 36 -11.69 41.28 31.21
C LYS A 36 -12.78 40.95 32.25
N SER A 37 -12.48 40.02 33.15
CA SER A 37 -12.91 40.05 34.56
C SER A 37 -12.21 38.86 35.22
N GLY A 38 -11.18 39.07 36.03
CA GLY A 38 -11.33 39.74 37.31
C GLY A 38 -11.50 38.64 38.34
N PHE A 39 -10.37 38.15 38.85
CA PHE A 39 -10.30 37.34 40.06
C PHE A 39 -11.23 37.91 41.12
N THR A 40 -12.22 37.13 41.56
CA THR A 40 -12.82 37.31 42.89
C THR A 40 -12.83 35.96 43.58
N SER A 41 -11.84 35.87 44.47
CA SER A 41 -11.64 34.85 45.50
C SER A 41 -12.91 34.46 46.26
N GLU A 42 -12.88 33.24 46.79
CA GLU A 42 -13.80 32.58 47.73
C GLU A 42 -14.15 33.38 49.03
N ASN A 43 -13.75 34.64 49.14
CA ASN A 43 -14.02 35.51 50.30
C ASN A 43 -15.39 36.21 50.28
N SER A 44 -16.13 36.21 49.16
CA SER A 44 -17.40 36.96 49.06
C SER A 44 -18.63 36.24 49.67
N LEU A 45 -18.54 34.95 49.99
CA LEU A 45 -19.67 34.20 50.57
C LEU A 45 -19.71 34.23 52.11
N TYR A 46 -18.59 34.59 52.75
CA TYR A 46 -18.51 34.69 54.22
C TYR A 46 -18.96 36.07 54.75
N GLU A 47 -18.92 37.11 53.91
CA GLU A 47 -19.35 38.47 54.27
C GLU A 47 -20.87 38.66 54.28
N ALA A 48 -21.64 37.81 53.58
CA ALA A 48 -23.10 37.87 53.58
C ALA A 48 -23.75 37.26 54.86
N TYR A 49 -22.99 36.53 55.67
CA TYR A 49 -23.49 35.87 56.89
C TYR A 49 -23.07 36.57 58.20
N SER A 50 -22.23 37.62 58.15
CA SER A 50 -21.75 38.35 59.35
C SER A 50 -22.50 39.66 59.66
N SER A 51 -23.60 39.98 58.97
CA SER A 51 -24.34 41.24 59.17
C SER A 51 -25.55 41.15 60.12
N TYR A 52 -25.73 40.05 60.85
CA TYR A 52 -26.70 39.99 61.95
C TYR A 52 -26.06 40.45 63.26
N SER A 53 -26.04 41.77 63.49
CA SER A 53 -25.91 42.30 64.85
C SER A 53 -27.12 41.87 65.70
N PRO A 54 -26.93 41.56 66.99
CA PRO A 54 -28.03 41.23 67.88
C PRO A 54 -28.89 42.47 68.09
N MET A 55 -30.16 42.42 67.69
CA MET A 55 -31.12 43.46 68.05
C MET A 55 -31.19 43.54 69.58
N THR A 56 -30.88 44.72 70.11
CA THR A 56 -31.00 45.06 71.52
C THR A 56 -32.45 44.91 71.98
N ARG A 57 -32.64 44.19 73.09
CA ARG A 57 -33.90 44.10 73.85
C ARG A 57 -34.53 45.49 74.02
N PRO A 58 -35.84 45.67 73.78
CA PRO A 58 -36.55 46.79 74.35
C PRO A 58 -36.53 46.62 75.88
N ALA A 59 -36.01 47.64 76.58
CA ALA A 59 -36.10 47.74 78.02
C ALA A 59 -37.58 47.63 78.44
N HIS A 60 -37.87 46.71 79.36
CA HIS A 60 -39.15 46.64 80.05
C HIS A 60 -39.41 48.00 80.70
N ARG A 61 -40.36 48.74 80.13
CA ARG A 61 -40.99 49.89 80.77
C ARG A 61 -41.87 49.33 81.87
N SER A 62 -41.52 49.59 83.12
CA SER A 62 -42.36 49.34 84.29
C SER A 62 -43.66 50.11 84.13
N VAL A 63 -44.75 49.38 83.90
CA VAL A 63 -46.12 49.89 83.98
C VAL A 63 -46.49 49.87 85.46
N SER A 64 -46.74 51.04 86.02
CA SER A 64 -47.32 51.22 87.35
C SER A 64 -48.73 50.64 87.35
N TYR A 65 -48.99 49.71 88.27
CA TYR A 65 -50.34 49.32 88.64
C TYR A 65 -51.00 50.51 89.34
N GLU A 66 -51.97 51.15 88.68
CA GLU A 66 -53.00 51.90 89.39
C GLU A 66 -54.01 50.89 89.96
N GLN A 67 -54.13 50.98 91.26
CA GLN A 67 -54.93 50.15 92.13
C GLN A 67 -56.27 50.87 92.30
N ASP A 68 -57.20 50.66 91.37
CA ASP A 68 -58.58 51.12 91.54
C ASP A 68 -59.49 49.98 92.02
N SER A 69 -60.07 50.25 93.18
CA SER A 69 -60.84 49.33 93.98
C SER A 69 -62.34 49.49 93.74
N ILE A 70 -63.02 48.34 93.59
CA ILE A 70 -64.41 48.03 94.00
C ILE A 70 -65.54 48.43 93.03
N THR A 71 -66.18 47.42 92.42
CA THR A 71 -67.52 46.92 92.82
C THR A 71 -67.83 45.58 92.14
N PRO A 72 -68.43 44.59 92.84
CA PRO A 72 -68.72 43.29 92.25
C PRO A 72 -70.09 43.34 91.56
N VAL A 73 -70.09 43.26 90.23
CA VAL A 73 -71.31 42.95 89.46
C VAL A 73 -71.18 41.51 89.00
N THR A 74 -71.99 40.66 89.63
CA THR A 74 -72.09 39.22 89.39
C THR A 74 -72.68 38.96 88.00
N ASP A 75 -71.85 39.05 86.96
CA ASP A 75 -72.00 38.35 85.66
C ASP A 75 -70.74 38.45 84.75
N GLU A 76 -69.72 39.25 85.11
CA GLU A 76 -68.48 39.41 84.31
C GLU A 76 -67.46 38.26 84.46
N SER A 77 -67.53 37.49 85.56
CA SER A 77 -66.65 36.33 85.81
C SER A 77 -66.76 35.29 84.70
N HIS A 78 -67.99 35.00 84.26
CA HIS A 78 -68.24 34.03 83.20
C HIS A 78 -67.79 34.55 81.83
N LEU A 79 -67.89 35.86 81.58
CA LEU A 79 -67.43 36.49 80.34
C LEU A 79 -65.90 36.50 80.25
N ASN A 80 -65.21 36.89 81.33
CA ASN A 80 -63.75 36.85 81.40
C ASN A 80 -63.19 35.42 81.25
N GLN A 81 -63.89 34.42 81.79
CA GLN A 81 -63.50 33.02 81.61
C GLN A 81 -63.72 32.52 80.18
N ILE A 82 -64.76 32.98 79.48
CA ILE A 82 -64.97 32.71 78.05
C ILE A 82 -63.86 33.35 77.20
N TYR A 83 -63.49 34.60 77.47
CA TYR A 83 -62.39 35.28 76.77
C TYR A 83 -61.05 34.59 77.00
N LEU A 84 -60.76 34.19 78.24
CA LEU A 84 -59.56 33.44 78.57
C LEU A 84 -59.51 32.09 77.83
N ASN A 85 -60.61 31.33 77.84
CA ASN A 85 -60.70 30.06 77.11
C ASN A 85 -60.51 30.24 75.59
N LYS A 86 -61.11 31.28 75.00
CA LYS A 86 -60.89 31.61 73.57
C LYS A 86 -59.43 31.99 73.30
N MET A 87 -58.81 32.76 74.18
CA MET A 87 -57.40 33.16 74.07
C MET A 87 -56.48 31.93 74.16
N THR A 88 -56.73 31.04 75.10
CA THR A 88 -56.01 29.76 75.22
C THR A 88 -56.20 28.90 73.98
N GLN A 89 -57.42 28.78 73.44
CA GLN A 89 -57.70 28.01 72.23
C GLN A 89 -56.97 28.59 70.99
N ILE A 90 -56.95 29.91 70.84
CA ILE A 90 -56.18 30.58 69.77
C ILE A 90 -54.69 30.33 69.96
N GLN A 91 -54.18 30.43 71.19
CA GLN A 91 -52.78 30.20 71.50
C GLN A 91 -52.35 28.75 71.19
N GLU A 92 -53.17 27.77 71.58
CA GLU A 92 -52.95 26.35 71.26
C GLU A 92 -52.99 26.10 69.74
N SER A 93 -53.94 26.72 69.03
CA SER A 93 -54.04 26.64 67.57
C SER A 93 -52.80 27.23 66.88
N LEU A 94 -52.32 28.39 67.35
CA LEU A 94 -51.11 29.04 66.81
C LEU A 94 -49.86 28.20 67.07
N TYR A 95 -49.73 27.60 68.25
CA TYR A 95 -48.60 26.71 68.52
C TYR A 95 -48.65 25.44 67.68
N ALA A 96 -49.83 24.87 67.44
CA ALA A 96 -50.00 23.74 66.54
C ALA A 96 -49.58 24.11 65.10
N GLU A 97 -49.98 25.28 64.60
CA GLU A 97 -49.58 25.78 63.28
C GLU A 97 -48.08 26.03 63.18
N ILE A 98 -47.45 26.60 64.21
CA ILE A 98 -45.99 26.80 64.27
C ILE A 98 -45.25 25.47 64.18
N GLU A 99 -45.71 24.43 64.88
CA GLU A 99 -45.05 23.12 64.84
C GLU A 99 -45.21 22.46 63.46
N VAL A 100 -46.39 22.57 62.82
CA VAL A 100 -46.60 22.11 61.43
C VAL A 100 -45.65 22.82 60.46
N LEU A 101 -45.58 24.16 60.51
CA LEU A 101 -44.68 24.95 59.66
C LEU A 101 -43.20 24.60 59.87
N LYS A 102 -42.82 24.29 61.10
CA LYS A 102 -41.45 23.87 61.45
C LYS A 102 -41.13 22.49 60.89
N ASP A 103 -42.08 21.57 60.89
CA ASP A 103 -41.90 20.25 60.29
C ASP A 103 -41.90 20.31 58.76
N GLU A 104 -42.76 21.13 58.14
CA GLU A 104 -42.70 21.42 56.70
C GLU A 104 -41.34 22.03 56.30
N LYS A 105 -40.83 23.00 57.07
CA LYS A 105 -39.51 23.59 56.84
C LYS A 105 -38.40 22.56 56.91
N LYS A 106 -38.45 21.61 57.86
CA LYS A 106 -37.48 20.51 57.93
C LYS A 106 -37.60 19.59 56.71
N ALA A 107 -38.81 19.23 56.29
CA ALA A 107 -39.06 18.39 55.12
C ALA A 107 -38.54 19.04 53.82
N LEU A 108 -38.81 20.33 53.63
CA LEU A 108 -38.28 21.09 52.49
C LEU A 108 -36.75 21.20 52.55
N SER A 109 -36.18 21.36 53.74
CA SER A 109 -34.72 21.40 53.91
C SER A 109 -34.06 20.07 53.55
N THR A 110 -34.65 18.93 53.93
CA THR A 110 -34.11 17.61 53.59
C THR A 110 -34.26 17.33 52.10
N GLU A 111 -35.39 17.69 51.49
CA GLU A 111 -35.59 17.61 50.05
C GLU A 111 -34.58 18.46 49.28
N ASN A 112 -34.31 19.69 49.72
CA ASN A 112 -33.31 20.57 49.09
C ASN A 112 -31.91 19.95 49.10
N ILE A 113 -31.51 19.32 50.21
CA ILE A 113 -30.23 18.61 50.32
C ILE A 113 -30.19 17.43 49.34
N GLN A 114 -31.27 16.65 49.24
CA GLN A 114 -31.35 15.53 48.29
C GLN A 114 -31.30 16.00 46.84
N LEU A 115 -31.97 17.10 46.50
CA LEU A 115 -31.94 17.68 45.15
C LEU A 115 -30.55 18.20 44.80
N ARG A 116 -29.85 18.86 45.72
CA ARG A 116 -28.45 19.30 45.52
C ARG A 116 -27.52 18.12 45.27
N ALA A 117 -27.68 17.02 46.02
CA ALA A 117 -26.90 15.80 45.81
C ALA A 117 -27.17 15.17 44.43
N LYS A 118 -28.43 15.14 43.99
CA LYS A 118 -28.81 14.67 42.65
C LYS A 118 -28.24 15.54 41.53
N ILE A 119 -28.27 16.86 41.68
CA ILE A 119 -27.67 17.80 40.72
C ILE A 119 -26.18 17.51 40.57
N GLN A 120 -25.46 17.37 41.69
CA GLN A 120 -24.02 17.08 41.67
C GLN A 120 -23.70 15.73 41.02
N ASP A 121 -24.55 14.71 41.22
CA ASP A 121 -24.37 13.41 40.55
C ASP A 121 -24.60 13.52 39.04
N ILE A 122 -25.65 14.24 38.62
CA ILE A 122 -25.94 14.48 37.20
C ILE A 122 -24.80 15.28 36.54
N GLU A 123 -24.26 16.30 37.18
CA GLU A 123 -23.11 17.08 36.68
C GLU A 123 -21.90 16.18 36.42
N LYS A 124 -21.55 15.29 37.38
CA LYS A 124 -20.47 14.30 37.18
C LYS A 124 -20.75 13.36 36.02
N GLN A 125 -22.00 12.93 35.85
CA GLN A 125 -22.38 12.09 34.72
C GLN A 125 -22.21 12.84 33.40
N VAL A 126 -22.62 14.11 33.33
CA VAL A 126 -22.45 14.98 32.15
C VAL A 126 -20.97 15.13 31.80
N ASP A 127 -20.11 15.46 32.77
CA ASP A 127 -18.66 15.58 32.54
C ASP A 127 -18.06 14.28 32.00
N SER A 128 -18.46 13.13 32.58
CA SER A 128 -17.99 11.82 32.11
C SER A 128 -18.43 11.52 30.66
N GLN A 129 -19.59 12.02 30.24
CA GLN A 129 -20.09 11.86 28.86
C GLN A 129 -19.37 12.81 27.90
N ILE A 130 -19.06 14.04 28.33
CA ILE A 130 -18.25 14.99 27.56
C ILE A 130 -16.88 14.39 27.28
N ASP A 131 -16.21 13.81 28.28
CA ASP A 131 -14.91 13.14 28.10
C ASP A 131 -14.99 11.97 27.12
N ARG A 132 -16.07 11.17 27.17
CA ARG A 132 -16.29 10.06 26.24
C ARG A 132 -16.51 10.57 24.81
N LEU A 133 -17.28 11.63 24.64
CA LEU A 133 -17.51 12.27 23.35
C LEU A 133 -16.21 12.81 22.75
N GLN A 134 -15.40 13.54 23.53
CA GLN A 134 -14.10 14.04 23.07
C GLN A 134 -13.15 12.91 22.63
N LYS A 135 -13.14 11.78 23.34
CA LYS A 135 -12.36 10.60 22.93
C LYS A 135 -12.86 10.03 21.59
N LYS A 136 -14.18 9.97 21.41
CA LYS A 136 -14.80 9.50 20.17
C LYS A 136 -14.57 10.44 19.00
N ASP A 137 -14.56 11.75 19.22
CA ASP A 137 -14.24 12.74 18.18
C ASP A 137 -12.78 12.63 17.73
N LYS A 138 -11.84 12.39 18.64
CA LYS A 138 -10.43 12.13 18.29
C LYS A 138 -10.27 10.84 17.47
N GLU A 139 -10.98 9.78 17.84
CA GLU A 139 -11.01 8.52 17.10
C GLU A 139 -11.60 8.71 15.70
N LEU A 140 -12.72 9.44 15.60
CA LEU A 140 -13.37 9.77 14.33
C LEU A 140 -12.45 10.58 13.41
N ASN A 141 -11.79 11.62 13.93
CA ASN A 141 -10.86 12.43 13.15
C ASN A 141 -9.67 11.62 12.64
N LYS A 142 -9.17 10.66 13.44
CA LYS A 142 -8.15 9.71 12.99
C LYS A 142 -8.66 8.83 11.85
N LEU A 143 -9.87 8.28 11.97
CA LEU A 143 -10.48 7.46 10.92
C LEU A 143 -10.74 8.25 9.64
N ILE A 144 -11.10 9.53 9.73
CA ILE A 144 -11.25 10.42 8.57
C ILE A 144 -9.91 10.60 7.87
N PHE A 145 -8.84 10.89 8.62
CA PHE A 145 -7.49 11.02 8.07
C PHE A 145 -7.03 9.73 7.36
N ASP A 146 -7.21 8.58 8.01
CA ASP A 146 -6.84 7.29 7.43
C ASP A 146 -7.64 7.01 6.14
N LYS A 147 -8.94 7.32 6.14
CA LYS A 147 -9.80 7.18 4.96
C LYS A 147 -9.32 8.04 3.79
N ASP A 148 -8.97 9.31 4.03
CA ASP A 148 -8.49 10.22 2.99
C ASP A 148 -7.15 9.75 2.41
N MET A 149 -6.27 9.19 3.26
CA MET A 149 -5.03 8.56 2.82
C MET A 149 -5.30 7.35 1.89
N TYR A 150 -6.28 6.50 2.24
CA TYR A 150 -6.65 5.36 1.40
C TYR A 150 -7.29 5.78 0.07
N ILE A 151 -8.12 6.82 0.07
CA ILE A 151 -8.70 7.37 -1.17
C ILE A 151 -7.59 7.85 -2.10
N LYS A 152 -6.62 8.59 -1.58
CA LYS A 152 -5.48 9.06 -2.37
C LYS A 152 -4.66 7.90 -2.94
N ALA A 153 -4.40 6.86 -2.14
CA ALA A 153 -3.71 5.67 -2.61
C ALA A 153 -4.50 4.94 -3.71
N GLU A 154 -5.83 4.86 -3.59
CA GLU A 154 -6.71 4.28 -4.60
C GLU A 154 -6.64 5.07 -5.93
N GLU A 155 -6.64 6.40 -5.88
CA GLU A 155 -6.49 7.26 -7.05
C GLU A 155 -5.13 7.07 -7.75
N ASP A 156 -4.05 6.97 -6.98
CA ASP A 156 -2.72 6.69 -7.51
C ASP A 156 -2.65 5.31 -8.18
N TYR A 157 -3.25 4.28 -7.58
CA TYR A 157 -3.33 2.95 -8.21
C TYR A 157 -4.17 2.96 -9.49
N LYS A 158 -5.30 3.68 -9.52
CA LYS A 158 -6.10 3.84 -10.75
C LYS A 158 -5.28 4.50 -11.87
N ARG A 159 -4.47 5.51 -11.55
CA ARG A 159 -3.56 6.16 -12.51
C ARG A 159 -2.52 5.17 -13.07
N ILE A 160 -1.88 4.39 -12.19
CA ILE A 160 -0.89 3.37 -12.60
C ILE A 160 -1.52 2.31 -13.50
N ILE A 161 -2.73 1.83 -13.17
CA ILE A 161 -3.45 0.84 -13.98
C ILE A 161 -3.73 1.39 -15.38
N GLU A 162 -4.13 2.65 -15.48
CA GLU A 162 -4.41 3.29 -16.77
C GLU A 162 -3.14 3.48 -17.62
N GLU A 163 -2.01 3.85 -17.01
CA GLU A 163 -0.73 3.88 -17.69
C GLU A 163 -0.29 2.50 -18.19
N MET A 164 -0.48 1.45 -17.38
CA MET A 164 -0.17 0.08 -17.76
C MET A 164 -1.08 -0.42 -18.90
N ARG A 165 -2.36 -0.04 -18.90
CA ARG A 165 -3.29 -0.33 -20.00
C ARG A 165 -2.80 0.30 -21.30
N LYS A 166 -2.45 1.60 -21.28
CA LYS A 166 -1.91 2.30 -22.47
C LYS A 166 -0.62 1.66 -22.99
N LYS A 167 0.29 1.26 -22.11
CA LYS A 167 1.52 0.53 -22.50
C LYS A 167 1.20 -0.83 -23.12
N SER A 168 0.24 -1.56 -22.55
CA SER A 168 -0.20 -2.85 -23.09
C SER A 168 -0.82 -2.69 -24.48
N GLU A 169 -1.62 -1.65 -24.71
CA GLU A 169 -2.19 -1.36 -26.03
C GLU A 169 -1.11 -1.03 -27.06
N TYR A 170 -0.10 -0.24 -26.67
CA TYR A 170 1.04 0.09 -27.53
C TYR A 170 1.82 -1.17 -27.94
N ILE A 171 2.20 -2.00 -26.96
CA ILE A 171 2.90 -3.28 -27.23
C ILE A 171 2.05 -4.23 -28.08
N SER A 172 0.73 -4.22 -27.89
CA SER A 172 -0.18 -5.02 -28.72
C SER A 172 -0.15 -4.59 -30.19
N LYS A 173 -0.12 -3.28 -30.47
CA LYS A 173 0.02 -2.74 -31.83
C LYS A 173 1.36 -3.11 -32.45
N GLU A 174 2.47 -2.88 -31.73
CA GLU A 174 3.81 -3.28 -32.21
C GLU A 174 3.88 -4.78 -32.52
N ASN A 175 3.30 -5.64 -31.68
CA ASN A 175 3.26 -7.08 -31.95
C ASN A 175 2.48 -7.44 -33.22
N VAL A 176 1.42 -6.70 -33.56
CA VAL A 176 0.69 -6.90 -34.81
C VAL A 176 1.57 -6.50 -36.00
N GLU A 177 2.28 -5.37 -35.91
CA GLU A 177 3.21 -4.91 -36.94
C GLU A 177 4.38 -5.89 -37.12
N PHE A 178 4.98 -6.38 -36.04
CA PHE A 178 6.02 -7.40 -36.10
C PHE A 178 5.54 -8.71 -36.74
N LYS A 179 4.31 -9.15 -36.45
CA LYS A 179 3.72 -10.33 -37.11
C LYS A 179 3.56 -10.12 -38.61
N GLN A 180 3.12 -8.94 -39.03
CA GLN A 180 3.00 -8.61 -40.46
C GLN A 180 4.37 -8.59 -41.14
N LEU A 181 5.36 -7.93 -40.53
CA LEU A 181 6.74 -7.90 -41.03
C LEU A 181 7.34 -9.31 -41.14
N PHE A 182 7.09 -10.15 -40.14
CA PHE A 182 7.56 -11.54 -40.14
C PHE A 182 6.98 -12.35 -41.31
N GLU A 183 5.68 -12.19 -41.62
CA GLU A 183 5.07 -12.88 -42.76
C GLU A 183 5.64 -12.38 -44.10
N VAL A 184 5.93 -11.08 -44.24
CA VAL A 184 6.62 -10.52 -45.41
C VAL A 184 8.01 -11.13 -45.57
N LEU A 185 8.84 -11.12 -44.52
CA LEU A 185 10.18 -11.72 -44.55
C LEU A 185 10.15 -13.22 -44.87
N LYS A 186 9.15 -13.94 -44.35
CA LYS A 186 8.94 -15.37 -44.64
C LYS A 186 8.53 -15.61 -46.08
N HIS A 187 7.81 -14.68 -46.71
CA HIS A 187 7.50 -14.71 -48.14
C HIS A 187 8.75 -14.43 -48.97
N GLU A 188 9.50 -13.36 -48.67
CA GLU A 188 10.75 -13.02 -49.35
C GLU A 188 11.78 -14.15 -49.28
N LYS A 189 11.93 -14.79 -48.11
CA LYS A 189 12.80 -15.98 -47.97
C LYS A 189 12.38 -17.12 -48.92
N ARG A 190 11.08 -17.36 -49.09
CA ARG A 190 10.57 -18.39 -50.01
C ARG A 190 10.90 -18.04 -51.47
N GLU A 191 10.72 -16.79 -51.86
CA GLU A 191 11.07 -16.31 -53.21
C GLU A 191 12.58 -16.41 -53.49
N ILE A 192 13.43 -15.99 -52.54
CA ILE A 192 14.89 -16.11 -52.67
C ILE A 192 15.30 -17.57 -52.83
N LEU A 193 14.74 -18.49 -52.03
CA LEU A 193 15.04 -19.92 -52.14
C LEU A 193 14.60 -20.50 -53.49
N LYS A 194 13.46 -20.07 -54.03
CA LYS A 194 13.00 -20.46 -55.36
C LYS A 194 13.96 -19.96 -56.44
N ASN A 195 14.33 -18.69 -56.40
CA ASN A 195 15.29 -18.10 -57.32
C ASN A 195 16.65 -18.80 -57.26
N PHE A 196 17.10 -19.20 -56.06
CA PHE A 196 18.36 -19.92 -55.89
C PHE A 196 18.33 -21.29 -56.60
N ARG A 197 17.23 -22.06 -56.47
CA ARG A 197 17.05 -23.33 -57.20
C ARG A 197 17.02 -23.14 -58.71
N ASP A 198 16.38 -22.07 -59.19
CA ASP A 198 16.33 -21.75 -60.62
C ASP A 198 17.73 -21.39 -61.16
N ILE A 199 18.55 -20.68 -60.38
CA ILE A 199 19.95 -20.39 -60.71
C ILE A 199 20.80 -21.67 -60.69
N GLU A 200 20.62 -22.51 -59.68
CA GLU A 200 21.34 -23.79 -59.53
C GLU A 200 21.07 -24.72 -60.71
N SER A 201 19.80 -24.90 -61.09
CA SER A 201 19.43 -25.70 -62.27
C SER A 201 19.99 -25.15 -63.59
N LYS A 202 19.99 -23.81 -63.77
CA LYS A 202 20.65 -23.16 -64.91
C LYS A 202 22.16 -23.40 -64.89
N SER A 203 22.80 -23.26 -63.73
CA SER A 203 24.23 -23.52 -63.56
C SER A 203 24.59 -24.95 -63.93
N GLU A 204 23.83 -25.95 -63.45
CA GLU A 204 24.02 -27.35 -63.83
C GLU A 204 23.88 -27.58 -65.33
N SER A 205 22.88 -26.95 -65.98
CA SER A 205 22.69 -27.05 -67.42
C SER A 205 23.87 -26.46 -68.21
N MET A 206 24.41 -25.33 -67.76
CA MET A 206 25.60 -24.71 -68.34
C MET A 206 26.83 -25.60 -68.15
N LEU A 207 26.99 -26.21 -66.98
CA LEU A 207 28.11 -27.11 -66.67
C LEU A 207 28.08 -28.35 -67.56
N LYS A 208 26.90 -28.94 -67.79
CA LYS A 208 26.70 -30.04 -68.77
C LYS A 208 27.05 -29.59 -70.19
N ASN A 209 26.57 -28.42 -70.62
CA ASN A 209 26.89 -27.86 -71.93
C ASN A 209 28.39 -27.58 -72.11
N MET A 210 29.06 -27.07 -71.07
CA MET A 210 30.51 -26.88 -71.09
C MET A 210 31.24 -28.21 -71.25
N LYS A 211 30.84 -29.24 -70.50
CA LYS A 211 31.42 -30.58 -70.61
C LYS A 211 31.28 -31.15 -72.03
N ILE A 212 30.10 -31.02 -72.64
CA ILE A 212 29.88 -31.45 -74.05
C ILE A 212 30.80 -30.70 -75.01
N LYS A 213 30.96 -29.38 -74.83
CA LYS A 213 31.86 -28.57 -75.67
C LYS A 213 33.32 -28.94 -75.45
N GLU A 214 33.72 -29.25 -74.23
CA GLU A 214 35.07 -29.67 -73.89
C GLU A 214 35.41 -31.03 -74.49
N ASP A 215 34.47 -31.99 -74.44
CA ASP A 215 34.58 -33.29 -75.13
C ASP A 215 34.70 -33.10 -76.66
N LEU A 216 33.93 -32.18 -77.25
CA LEU A 216 34.04 -31.84 -78.67
C LEU A 216 35.41 -31.24 -79.01
N ILE A 217 35.93 -30.32 -78.19
CA ILE A 217 37.26 -29.73 -78.36
C ILE A 217 38.33 -30.82 -78.30
N ASN A 218 38.25 -31.74 -77.33
CA ASN A 218 39.18 -32.86 -77.21
C ASN A 218 39.15 -33.76 -78.45
N ASN A 219 37.95 -34.06 -78.98
CA ASN A 219 37.80 -34.82 -80.24
C ASN A 219 38.39 -34.08 -81.44
N LEU A 220 38.19 -32.75 -81.54
CA LEU A 220 38.78 -31.93 -82.59
C LEU A 220 40.31 -31.86 -82.47
N GLN A 221 40.85 -31.76 -81.26
CA GLN A 221 42.29 -31.82 -81.01
C GLN A 221 42.89 -33.18 -81.38
N GLN A 222 42.17 -34.27 -81.09
CA GLN A 222 42.57 -35.62 -81.49
C GLN A 222 42.59 -35.77 -83.02
N THR A 223 41.53 -35.34 -83.71
CA THR A 223 41.48 -35.38 -85.18
C THR A 223 42.54 -34.49 -85.83
N ILE A 224 42.83 -33.30 -85.27
CA ILE A 224 43.97 -32.49 -85.71
C ILE A 224 45.29 -33.26 -85.54
N SER A 225 45.51 -33.88 -84.37
CA SER A 225 46.71 -34.67 -84.11
C SER A 225 46.86 -35.87 -85.07
N ASP A 226 45.76 -36.51 -85.43
CA ASP A 226 45.75 -37.64 -86.37
C ASP A 226 46.00 -37.18 -87.82
N LEU A 227 45.42 -36.05 -88.23
CA LEU A 227 45.71 -35.42 -89.53
C LEU A 227 47.16 -34.92 -89.63
N GLU A 228 47.74 -34.40 -88.55
CA GLU A 228 49.15 -34.02 -88.50
C GLU A 228 50.07 -35.25 -88.65
N LYS A 229 49.70 -36.40 -88.06
CA LYS A 229 50.39 -37.67 -88.27
C LYS A 229 50.26 -38.18 -89.72
N GLU A 230 49.08 -38.11 -90.33
CA GLU A 230 48.90 -38.47 -91.75
C GLU A 230 49.66 -37.53 -92.70
N LYS A 231 49.71 -36.24 -92.40
CA LYS A 231 50.52 -35.27 -93.17
C LYS A 231 52.02 -35.59 -93.07
N SER A 232 52.48 -36.10 -91.93
CA SER A 232 53.86 -36.56 -91.76
C SER A 232 54.16 -37.90 -92.47
N SER A 233 53.14 -38.69 -92.81
CA SER A 233 53.30 -39.95 -93.55
C SER A 233 53.10 -39.84 -95.08
N LEU A 234 52.38 -38.81 -95.56
CA LEU A 234 52.09 -38.60 -96.98
C LEU A 234 53.05 -37.62 -97.71
N GLY A 235 54.16 -37.24 -97.06
CA GLY A 235 55.03 -36.14 -97.48
C GLY A 235 56.49 -36.49 -97.76
N ASN A 236 56.77 -37.63 -98.38
CA ASN A 236 58.07 -37.89 -99.03
C ASN A 236 57.93 -37.81 -100.56
N SER A 237 57.76 -36.61 -101.10
CA SER A 237 58.26 -36.19 -102.43
C SER A 237 57.62 -34.86 -102.86
N ALA A 238 58.35 -33.75 -102.65
CA ALA A 238 58.51 -32.66 -103.61
C ALA A 238 59.17 -31.47 -102.90
N ASN A 239 60.44 -31.28 -103.25
CA ASN A 239 61.27 -30.15 -102.91
C ASN A 239 60.76 -28.91 -103.66
N ILE A 240 60.14 -27.93 -102.99
CA ILE A 240 59.99 -26.56 -103.52
C ILE A 240 60.23 -25.55 -102.40
N ASN A 241 61.38 -24.89 -102.50
CA ASN A 241 61.65 -23.58 -101.95
C ASN A 241 60.52 -22.60 -102.29
N SER A 242 59.91 -21.97 -101.29
CA SER A 242 59.48 -20.58 -101.44
C SER A 242 59.64 -19.85 -100.11
N ASN A 243 60.69 -19.04 -100.12
CA ASN A 243 60.95 -17.91 -99.25
C ASN A 243 59.79 -16.92 -99.36
N MET A 244 59.06 -16.63 -98.28
CA MET A 244 58.41 -15.33 -98.09
C MET A 244 58.23 -15.01 -96.61
N ASN A 245 58.90 -13.93 -96.23
CA ASN A 245 58.62 -13.07 -95.10
C ASN A 245 57.12 -12.80 -94.90
N SER A 246 56.62 -12.99 -93.68
CA SER A 246 55.74 -12.05 -92.97
C SER A 246 55.52 -12.62 -91.58
N GLY A 247 56.19 -12.09 -90.57
CA GLY A 247 55.58 -11.05 -89.76
C GLY A 247 55.71 -11.48 -88.31
N LYS A 248 56.70 -10.92 -87.61
CA LYS A 248 56.76 -10.92 -86.14
C LYS A 248 55.43 -10.39 -85.61
N ILE A 249 54.51 -11.28 -85.23
CA ILE A 249 53.49 -10.92 -84.26
C ILE A 249 54.15 -11.09 -82.90
N SER A 250 54.47 -9.94 -82.31
CA SER A 250 54.84 -9.81 -80.91
C SER A 250 53.84 -10.58 -80.05
N ILE A 251 54.26 -11.74 -79.55
CA ILE A 251 53.70 -12.27 -78.31
C ILE A 251 54.08 -11.21 -77.28
N ARG A 252 53.15 -10.28 -77.00
CA ARG A 252 53.19 -9.51 -75.77
C ARG A 252 53.18 -10.56 -74.68
N LYS A 253 54.36 -10.77 -74.11
CA LYS A 253 54.56 -11.22 -72.76
C LYS A 253 53.62 -10.37 -71.91
N LEU A 254 52.43 -10.89 -71.63
CA LEU A 254 51.62 -10.41 -70.53
C LEU A 254 52.48 -10.69 -69.31
N GLU A 255 53.20 -9.65 -68.87
CA GLU A 255 53.71 -9.56 -67.53
C GLU A 255 52.51 -9.74 -66.61
N ILE A 256 52.28 -10.98 -66.19
CA ILE A 256 51.58 -11.24 -64.95
C ILE A 256 52.49 -10.60 -63.91
N SER A 257 52.07 -9.45 -63.41
CA SER A 257 52.69 -8.76 -62.29
C SER A 257 53.01 -9.79 -61.21
N ASN A 258 54.29 -9.86 -60.82
CA ASN A 258 54.75 -10.56 -59.62
C ASN A 258 54.22 -9.84 -58.36
N SER A 259 52.91 -9.76 -58.20
CA SER A 259 52.25 -9.58 -56.91
C SER A 259 51.70 -10.91 -56.45
N ARG A 260 52.52 -11.96 -56.55
CA ARG A 260 52.41 -13.11 -55.65
C ARG A 260 52.91 -12.62 -54.30
N GLY A 261 52.05 -11.87 -53.61
CA GLY A 261 52.16 -11.77 -52.18
C GLY A 261 52.19 -13.20 -51.67
N ILE A 262 53.34 -13.59 -51.11
CA ILE A 262 53.45 -14.75 -50.26
C ILE A 262 52.47 -14.45 -49.12
N SER A 263 51.22 -14.90 -49.27
CA SER A 263 50.34 -15.09 -48.14
C SER A 263 51.01 -16.17 -47.32
N GLU A 264 51.72 -15.75 -46.28
CA GLU A 264 52.17 -16.62 -45.20
C GLU A 264 51.06 -17.62 -44.91
N SER A 265 51.39 -18.91 -45.05
CA SER A 265 50.64 -19.97 -44.40
C SER A 265 50.36 -19.51 -42.96
N PRO A 266 49.13 -19.59 -42.45
CA PRO A 266 48.89 -19.22 -41.06
C PRO A 266 49.74 -20.15 -40.22
N ASP A 267 50.79 -19.59 -39.63
CA ASP A 267 51.61 -20.24 -38.64
C ASP A 267 50.68 -20.91 -37.64
N LYS A 268 50.88 -22.21 -37.48
CA LYS A 268 50.39 -22.97 -36.34
C LYS A 268 50.91 -22.27 -35.09
N LYS A 269 50.14 -21.30 -34.58
CA LYS A 269 50.42 -20.66 -33.30
C LYS A 269 50.35 -21.74 -32.25
N LYS A 270 51.53 -22.00 -31.70
CA LYS A 270 51.80 -22.78 -30.51
C LYS A 270 50.67 -22.62 -29.50
N ILE A 271 50.10 -23.76 -29.15
CA ILE A 271 49.23 -23.98 -28.00
C ILE A 271 50.06 -23.70 -26.75
N PHE A 272 50.20 -22.44 -26.32
CA PHE A 272 50.62 -22.07 -24.97
C PHE A 272 50.21 -20.61 -24.71
N GLY A 273 49.03 -20.45 -24.10
CA GLY A 273 48.41 -19.17 -23.76
C GLY A 273 46.92 -19.32 -23.47
N LEU A 274 46.53 -20.37 -22.75
CA LEU A 274 45.12 -20.78 -22.55
C LEU A 274 44.38 -20.07 -21.40
N SER A 275 44.92 -18.99 -20.82
CA SER A 275 44.23 -18.31 -19.71
C SER A 275 43.33 -17.16 -20.17
N GLU A 276 43.80 -16.20 -20.98
CA GLU A 276 42.98 -15.00 -21.25
C GLU A 276 42.06 -15.08 -22.48
N ARG A 277 42.44 -15.87 -23.50
CA ARG A 277 41.68 -15.93 -24.76
C ARG A 277 40.41 -16.77 -24.62
N THR A 278 40.47 -17.80 -23.78
CA THR A 278 39.37 -18.71 -23.43
C THR A 278 38.34 -17.99 -22.55
N ASP A 279 38.80 -17.20 -21.58
CA ASP A 279 37.94 -16.41 -20.69
C ASP A 279 37.15 -15.33 -21.44
N LYS A 280 37.80 -14.65 -22.40
CA LYS A 280 37.12 -13.65 -23.22
C LYS A 280 36.04 -14.27 -24.11
N LEU A 281 36.25 -15.49 -24.59
CA LEU A 281 35.27 -16.23 -25.38
C LEU A 281 34.12 -16.74 -24.50
N MET A 282 34.43 -17.28 -23.32
CA MET A 282 33.43 -17.70 -22.33
C MET A 282 32.57 -16.51 -21.87
N TYR A 283 33.19 -15.37 -21.53
CA TYR A 283 32.46 -14.18 -21.11
C TYR A 283 31.54 -13.65 -22.20
N LYS A 284 31.99 -13.71 -23.47
CA LYS A 284 31.15 -13.34 -24.62
C LYS A 284 29.97 -14.30 -24.78
N ASN A 285 30.19 -15.60 -24.65
CA ASN A 285 29.12 -16.60 -24.74
C ASN A 285 28.11 -16.44 -23.59
N LEU A 286 28.59 -16.25 -22.36
CA LEU A 286 27.77 -16.06 -21.18
C LEU A 286 26.96 -14.74 -21.24
N TYR A 287 27.57 -13.69 -21.81
CA TYR A 287 26.87 -12.44 -22.10
C TYR A 287 25.76 -12.62 -23.14
N LEU A 288 26.01 -13.35 -24.23
CA LEU A 288 25.01 -13.61 -25.27
C LEU A 288 23.86 -14.46 -24.75
N GLU A 289 24.16 -15.52 -24.00
CA GLU A 289 23.17 -16.39 -23.36
C GLU A 289 22.33 -15.63 -22.34
N ALA A 290 22.96 -14.82 -21.47
CA ALA A 290 22.23 -13.97 -20.54
C ALA A 290 21.40 -12.90 -21.26
N LYS A 291 21.89 -12.36 -22.37
CA LYS A 291 21.17 -11.36 -23.19
C LYS A 291 19.91 -11.98 -23.81
N GLU A 292 20.02 -13.23 -24.27
CA GLU A 292 18.90 -14.01 -24.81
C GLU A 292 17.87 -14.36 -23.73
N LEU A 293 18.31 -14.88 -22.58
CA LEU A 293 17.45 -15.21 -21.44
C LEU A 293 16.68 -14.01 -20.88
N LEU A 294 17.30 -12.83 -20.90
CA LEU A 294 16.66 -11.57 -20.47
C LEU A 294 15.89 -10.89 -21.60
N SER A 295 15.92 -11.45 -22.81
CA SER A 295 15.33 -10.87 -24.03
C SER A 295 15.68 -9.40 -24.18
N ALA A 296 16.95 -9.05 -24.01
CA ALA A 296 17.43 -7.68 -24.12
C ALA A 296 17.91 -7.42 -25.55
N GLU A 297 17.41 -6.37 -26.20
CA GLU A 297 17.74 -6.07 -27.60
C GLU A 297 19.08 -5.34 -27.71
N ASN A 298 19.33 -4.42 -26.78
CA ASN A 298 20.54 -3.59 -26.76
C ASN A 298 21.32 -3.72 -25.43
N HIS A 299 22.57 -3.23 -25.42
CA HIS A 299 23.48 -3.38 -24.29
C HIS A 299 23.03 -2.61 -23.03
N ASN A 300 22.34 -1.48 -23.21
CA ASN A 300 21.83 -0.66 -22.10
C ASN A 300 20.64 -1.36 -21.42
N GLU A 301 19.71 -1.89 -22.21
CA GLU A 301 18.58 -2.67 -21.72
C GLU A 301 19.04 -3.94 -20.98
N PHE A 302 20.09 -4.61 -21.49
CA PHE A 302 20.69 -5.75 -20.80
C PHE A 302 21.24 -5.37 -19.43
N LYS A 303 21.95 -4.25 -19.32
CA LYS A 303 22.46 -3.73 -18.03
C LYS A 303 21.32 -3.44 -17.05
N ASP A 304 20.26 -2.78 -17.52
CA ASP A 304 19.11 -2.45 -16.68
C ASP A 304 18.36 -3.70 -16.21
N LYS A 305 18.17 -4.69 -17.08
CA LYS A 305 17.54 -5.96 -16.73
C LYS A 305 18.40 -6.77 -15.75
N ILE A 306 19.72 -6.82 -15.94
CA ILE A 306 20.65 -7.45 -14.98
C ILE A 306 20.60 -6.78 -13.61
N ALA A 307 20.55 -5.44 -13.57
CA ALA A 307 20.44 -4.70 -12.31
C ALA A 307 19.14 -5.07 -11.57
N LYS A 308 18.01 -5.12 -12.28
CA LYS A 308 16.72 -5.57 -11.72
C LYS A 308 16.78 -7.01 -11.21
N VAL A 309 17.41 -7.92 -11.94
CA VAL A 309 17.57 -9.32 -11.52
C VAL A 309 18.41 -9.42 -10.24
N LYS A 310 19.50 -8.66 -10.14
CA LYS A 310 20.32 -8.60 -8.92
C LYS A 310 19.51 -8.10 -7.72
N ASP A 311 18.69 -7.07 -7.91
CA ASP A 311 17.81 -6.55 -6.86
C ASP A 311 16.74 -7.56 -6.43
N ILE A 312 16.10 -8.23 -7.39
CA ILE A 312 15.12 -9.29 -7.10
C ILE A 312 15.79 -10.44 -6.35
N TYR A 313 16.98 -10.86 -6.78
CA TYR A 313 17.75 -11.92 -6.12
C TYR A 313 18.14 -11.54 -4.69
N ALA A 314 18.58 -10.30 -4.47
CA ALA A 314 18.90 -9.79 -3.14
C ALA A 314 17.66 -9.77 -2.22
N LYS A 315 16.50 -9.35 -2.74
CA LYS A 315 15.21 -9.41 -2.01
C LYS A 315 14.80 -10.84 -1.71
N TYR A 316 14.92 -11.75 -2.68
CA TYR A 316 14.62 -13.16 -2.52
C TYR A 316 15.51 -13.81 -1.45
N MET A 317 16.82 -13.52 -1.44
CA MET A 317 17.73 -14.05 -0.42
C MET A 317 17.40 -13.57 0.99
N LYS A 318 16.97 -12.31 1.15
CA LYS A 318 16.46 -11.80 2.43
C LYS A 318 15.19 -12.54 2.86
N LEU A 319 14.25 -12.75 1.92
CA LEU A 319 13.01 -13.47 2.17
C LEU A 319 13.27 -14.94 2.54
N LYS A 320 14.18 -15.61 1.84
CA LYS A 320 14.58 -16.99 2.13
C LYS A 320 15.10 -17.13 3.56
N LYS A 321 16.06 -16.28 3.96
CA LYS A 321 16.57 -16.27 5.34
C LYS A 321 15.49 -16.03 6.39
N PHE A 322 14.44 -15.27 6.05
CA PHE A 322 13.31 -15.06 6.94
C PHE A 322 12.42 -16.31 7.04
N ILE A 323 12.14 -16.97 5.91
CA ILE A 323 11.41 -18.24 5.87
C ILE A 323 12.15 -19.32 6.65
N ASP A 324 13.48 -19.43 6.49
CA ASP A 324 14.30 -20.40 7.21
C ASP A 324 14.19 -20.18 8.73
N LYS A 325 14.26 -18.92 9.20
CA LYS A 325 14.06 -18.58 10.62
C LYS A 325 12.65 -18.89 11.12
N LEU A 326 11.63 -18.69 10.29
CA LEU A 326 10.25 -19.07 10.63
C LEU A 326 10.10 -20.59 10.72
N ALA A 327 10.75 -21.33 9.84
CA ALA A 327 10.78 -22.79 9.86
C ALA A 327 11.38 -23.29 11.18
N ASP A 328 12.55 -22.76 11.56
CA ASP A 328 13.22 -23.09 12.82
C ASP A 328 12.32 -22.81 14.04
N MET A 329 11.69 -21.63 14.08
CA MET A 329 10.77 -21.25 15.16
C MET A 329 9.58 -22.23 15.25
N ILE A 330 8.98 -22.59 14.12
CA ILE A 330 7.84 -23.51 14.09
C ILE A 330 8.25 -24.90 14.55
N ILE A 331 9.43 -25.40 14.13
CA ILE A 331 9.94 -26.69 14.61
C ILE A 331 10.07 -26.67 16.14
N GLN A 332 10.63 -25.60 16.71
CA GLN A 332 10.80 -25.44 18.16
C GLN A 332 9.47 -25.33 18.92
N CYS A 333 8.47 -24.67 18.35
CA CYS A 333 7.16 -24.47 18.99
C CYS A 333 6.18 -25.63 18.74
N SER A 334 6.45 -26.49 17.77
CA SER A 334 5.57 -27.60 17.43
C SER A 334 5.77 -28.80 18.38
N PRO A 335 4.70 -29.56 18.69
CA PRO A 335 4.84 -30.81 19.43
C PRO A 335 5.83 -31.76 18.76
N SER A 336 6.62 -32.47 19.56
CA SER A 336 7.60 -33.44 19.05
C SER A 336 6.93 -34.46 18.11
N GLY A 337 7.50 -34.63 16.92
CA GLY A 337 6.94 -35.51 15.87
C GLY A 337 5.94 -34.85 14.92
N SER A 338 5.64 -33.55 15.08
CA SER A 338 4.76 -32.80 14.15
C SER A 338 5.32 -32.73 12.73
N PHE A 339 6.64 -32.73 12.59
CA PHE A 339 7.33 -32.71 11.30
C PHE A 339 8.38 -33.81 11.27
N SER A 340 8.35 -34.66 10.23
CA SER A 340 9.35 -35.72 10.01
C SER A 340 10.58 -35.23 9.25
N LYS A 341 10.47 -34.08 8.58
CA LYS A 341 11.51 -33.37 7.83
C LYS A 341 11.29 -31.87 7.99
N GLU A 342 12.26 -31.07 7.56
CA GLU A 342 12.13 -29.62 7.53
C GLU A 342 10.83 -29.21 6.78
N PRO A 343 9.97 -28.37 7.39
CA PRO A 343 8.67 -28.08 6.84
C PRO A 343 8.79 -27.19 5.59
N SER A 344 8.06 -27.55 4.54
CA SER A 344 7.92 -26.69 3.36
C SER A 344 7.23 -25.37 3.70
N THR A 345 7.42 -24.33 2.88
CA THR A 345 6.76 -23.02 3.05
C THR A 345 5.24 -23.14 3.17
N HIS A 346 4.63 -24.08 2.44
CA HIS A 346 3.19 -24.34 2.53
C HIS A 346 2.79 -24.94 3.88
N GLN A 347 3.60 -25.87 4.41
CA GLN A 347 3.37 -26.46 5.74
C GLN A 347 3.56 -25.44 6.85
N ILE A 348 4.59 -24.58 6.74
CA ILE A 348 4.80 -23.42 7.63
C ILE A 348 3.57 -22.53 7.66
N TRP A 349 3.07 -22.13 6.48
CA TRP A 349 1.89 -21.29 6.37
C TRP A 349 0.63 -21.95 6.95
N LYS A 350 0.41 -23.23 6.62
CA LYS A 350 -0.72 -24.01 7.14
C LYS A 350 -0.68 -24.17 8.66
N TRP A 351 0.51 -24.30 9.23
CA TRP A 351 0.69 -24.38 10.67
C TRP A 351 0.37 -23.04 11.35
N LEU A 352 0.91 -21.94 10.82
CA LEU A 352 0.64 -20.58 11.34
C LEU A 352 -0.84 -20.21 11.23
N THR A 353 -1.48 -20.50 10.11
CA THR A 353 -2.91 -20.21 9.90
C THR A 353 -3.79 -21.05 10.83
N ARG A 354 -3.51 -22.34 11.00
CA ARG A 354 -4.21 -23.18 11.99
C ARG A 354 -4.02 -22.67 13.42
N LEU A 355 -2.80 -22.27 13.78
CA LEU A 355 -2.53 -21.67 15.09
C LEU A 355 -3.38 -20.41 15.30
N LEU A 356 -3.45 -19.54 14.29
CA LEU A 356 -4.25 -18.32 14.33
C LEU A 356 -5.75 -18.62 14.39
N GLU A 357 -6.23 -19.60 13.64
CA GLU A 357 -7.63 -20.05 13.66
C GLU A 357 -8.03 -20.60 15.03
N GLU A 358 -7.22 -21.48 15.62
CA GLU A 358 -7.44 -21.98 16.98
C GLU A 358 -7.37 -20.86 18.01
N TYR A 359 -6.43 -19.92 17.87
CA TYR A 359 -6.39 -18.72 18.69
C TYR A 359 -7.67 -17.86 18.56
N MET A 360 -8.16 -17.63 17.33
CA MET A 360 -9.38 -16.86 17.10
C MET A 360 -10.63 -17.58 17.65
N LYS A 361 -10.68 -18.91 17.58
CA LYS A 361 -11.74 -19.71 18.23
C LYS A 361 -11.67 -19.60 19.75
N ILE A 362 -10.47 -19.60 20.34
CA ILE A 362 -10.27 -19.39 21.77
C ILE A 362 -10.70 -17.96 22.16
N LYS A 363 -10.29 -16.96 21.38
CA LYS A 363 -10.67 -15.56 21.58
C LYS A 363 -12.18 -15.32 21.48
N GLN A 364 -12.86 -16.02 20.56
CA GLN A 364 -14.32 -15.92 20.37
C GLN A 364 -15.10 -16.76 21.39
N SER A 365 -14.59 -17.92 21.79
CA SER A 365 -15.23 -18.78 22.80
C SER A 365 -15.06 -18.26 24.22
N ILE A 366 -14.04 -17.43 24.46
CA ILE A 366 -13.77 -16.85 25.77
C ILE A 366 -14.13 -15.36 25.78
N SER A 367 -15.43 -15.09 25.85
CA SER A 367 -15.92 -13.86 26.45
C SER A 367 -15.89 -14.01 27.97
N GLY A 368 -14.82 -13.52 28.62
CA GLY A 368 -14.74 -13.31 30.07
C GLY A 368 -13.89 -14.33 30.85
N GLY A 369 -12.77 -13.87 31.42
CA GLY A 369 -12.01 -14.50 32.52
C GLY A 369 -11.10 -15.70 32.19
N SER A 370 -11.47 -16.58 31.26
CA SER A 370 -10.68 -17.80 30.98
C SER A 370 -9.42 -17.54 30.14
N TYR A 371 -9.39 -16.43 29.39
CA TYR A 371 -8.28 -16.04 28.52
C TYR A 371 -7.13 -15.49 29.37
N GLU A 372 -7.45 -14.70 30.40
CA GLU A 372 -6.49 -14.25 31.41
C GLU A 372 -5.92 -15.42 32.21
N LYS A 373 -6.73 -16.43 32.54
CA LYS A 373 -6.23 -17.68 33.16
C LYS A 373 -5.28 -18.44 32.24
N LEU A 374 -5.54 -18.51 30.93
CA LEU A 374 -4.65 -19.16 29.98
C LEU A 374 -3.32 -18.41 29.85
N CYS A 375 -3.35 -17.08 29.76
CA CYS A 375 -2.15 -16.23 29.79
C CYS A 375 -1.33 -16.43 31.07
N GLN A 376 -2.00 -16.52 32.24
CA GLN A 376 -1.35 -16.84 33.51
C GLN A 376 -0.72 -18.25 33.54
N ILE A 377 -1.44 -19.28 33.06
CA ILE A 377 -0.93 -20.67 33.02
C ILE A 377 0.27 -20.81 32.09
N LEU A 378 0.22 -20.15 30.92
CA LEU A 378 1.30 -20.18 29.94
C LEU A 378 2.45 -19.23 30.30
N ASN A 379 2.33 -18.47 31.40
CA ASN A 379 3.27 -17.42 31.81
C ASN A 379 3.57 -16.44 30.66
N THR A 380 2.53 -16.06 29.92
CA THR A 380 2.60 -15.17 28.75
C THR A 380 1.78 -13.91 29.02
N GLU A 381 2.30 -12.77 28.58
CA GLU A 381 1.59 -11.49 28.71
C GLU A 381 0.31 -11.51 27.86
N ASN A 382 -0.68 -10.70 28.26
CA ASN A 382 -1.87 -10.49 27.42
C ASN A 382 -1.42 -9.98 26.03
N ILE A 383 -2.02 -10.51 24.96
CA ILE A 383 -1.68 -10.17 23.58
C ILE A 383 -1.76 -8.67 23.30
N GLU A 384 -2.66 -7.94 23.95
CA GLU A 384 -2.73 -6.48 23.81
C GLU A 384 -1.42 -5.81 24.24
N VAL A 385 -0.82 -6.29 25.33
CA VAL A 385 0.47 -5.83 25.84
C VAL A 385 1.63 -6.26 24.93
N MET A 386 1.57 -7.49 24.38
CA MET A 386 2.59 -7.97 23.43
C MET A 386 2.53 -7.21 22.09
N VAL A 387 1.33 -6.94 21.57
CA VAL A 387 1.11 -6.14 20.35
C VAL A 387 1.61 -4.71 20.58
N GLU A 388 1.32 -4.12 21.74
CA GLU A 388 1.82 -2.79 22.10
C GLU A 388 3.35 -2.75 22.18
N ARG A 389 3.99 -3.75 22.79
CA ARG A 389 5.47 -3.86 22.80
C ARG A 389 6.06 -4.07 21.41
N VAL A 390 5.45 -4.89 20.56
CA VAL A 390 5.91 -5.08 19.17
C VAL A 390 5.78 -3.77 18.39
N ALA A 391 4.68 -3.03 18.57
CA ALA A 391 4.51 -1.70 17.97
C ALA A 391 5.57 -0.71 18.48
N GLN A 392 5.88 -0.71 19.77
CA GLN A 392 6.96 0.11 20.36
C GLN A 392 8.35 -0.28 19.82
N LEU A 393 8.62 -1.58 19.63
CA LEU A 393 9.87 -2.10 19.06
C LEU A 393 10.03 -1.77 17.56
N GLN A 394 8.93 -1.80 16.80
CA GLN A 394 8.95 -1.34 15.40
C GLN A 394 9.19 0.17 15.32
N ASN A 395 8.53 0.96 16.16
CA ASN A 395 8.69 2.41 16.19
C ASN A 395 10.09 2.86 16.64
N SER A 396 10.74 2.12 17.55
CA SER A 396 12.12 2.38 17.96
C SER A 396 13.15 1.97 16.91
N ARG A 397 12.92 0.90 16.14
CA ARG A 397 13.76 0.56 14.97
C ARG A 397 13.72 1.61 13.87
N SER A 398 12.55 2.19 13.59
CA SER A 398 12.39 3.25 12.59
C SER A 398 13.11 4.55 12.97
N ARG A 399 13.32 4.81 14.27
CA ARG A 399 14.08 5.97 14.76
C ARG A 399 15.59 5.76 14.82
N GLY A 400 16.07 4.51 14.91
CA GLY A 400 17.49 4.18 14.94
C GLY A 400 18.21 4.36 13.60
N VAL A 401 17.49 4.27 12.47
CA VAL A 401 18.07 4.45 11.11
C VAL A 401 18.32 5.92 10.78
N LEU A 402 17.70 6.86 11.49
CA LEU A 402 17.86 8.30 11.29
C LEU A 402 18.98 8.95 12.12
N ARG A 403 19.70 8.18 12.95
CA ARG A 403 20.80 8.70 13.79
C ARG A 403 22.21 8.37 13.29
N ASN A 404 22.34 7.53 12.24
CA ASN A 404 23.63 7.14 11.67
C ASN A 404 23.72 7.45 10.17
N ASN A 405 23.33 8.67 9.77
CA ASN A 405 23.74 9.27 8.49
C ASN A 405 24.33 10.64 8.76
#